data_AF-A0A7C6UQP0-F1
#
_entry.id   AF-A0A7C6UQP0-F1
#
_cell.length_a   1.000
_cell.length_b   1.000
_cell.length_c   1.000
_cell.angle_alpha   90.00
_cell.angle_beta   90.00
_cell.angle_gamma   90.00
#
_symmetry.space_group_name_H-M   'P 1'
#
loop_
_entity.id
_entity.type
_entity.pdbx_description
1 polymer ?
#
loop_
_entity_poly.entity_id
_entity_poly.type
_entity_poly.pdbx_seq_one_letter_code
_entity_poly.pdbx_strand_id
1 'polypeptide(L)'
;EDGREIENIYAILKQGPGPWLFSTIHDITRFWQCCQEGRFLKAASFKSLLEPYAHPTLRGFYEIKGQAPGVRCCLGADLKADVLILVLCNKEEEAESVYNQLAQLSLES
;
A
#
# COMPACT_ATOMS: atom_id res chain seq x y z
N GLU A 1 13.99 -22.97 10.69
CA GLU A 1 14.19 -22.82 9.24
C GLU A 1 13.13 -23.66 8.55
N ASP A 2 12.42 -23.04 7.60
CA ASP A 2 11.50 -23.57 6.57
C ASP A 2 10.26 -22.68 6.44
N GLY A 3 10.51 -21.43 6.01
CA GLY A 3 9.46 -20.62 5.41
C GLY A 3 9.15 -21.19 4.03
N ARG A 4 7.97 -21.79 3.85
CA ARG A 4 7.50 -22.17 2.52
C ARG A 4 7.08 -20.90 1.76
N GLU A 5 7.57 -20.72 0.55
CA GLU A 5 6.99 -19.79 -0.40
C GLU A 5 5.55 -20.23 -0.68
N ILE A 6 4.59 -19.38 -0.31
CA ILE A 6 3.18 -19.55 -0.67
C ILE A 6 2.95 -18.69 -1.91
N GLU A 7 2.93 -19.33 -3.08
CA GLU A 7 2.42 -18.69 -4.30
C GLU A 7 0.90 -18.52 -4.18
N ASN A 8 0.44 -17.27 -4.05
CA ASN A 8 -0.98 -16.96 -4.05
C ASN A 8 -1.54 -17.11 -5.47
N ILE A 9 -2.26 -18.21 -5.71
CA ILE A 9 -3.04 -18.42 -6.94
C ILE A 9 -4.30 -17.56 -6.85
N TYR A 10 -4.49 -16.60 -7.77
CA TYR A 10 -5.70 -15.79 -7.86
C TYR A 10 -6.59 -16.24 -9.02
N ALA A 11 -7.86 -16.54 -8.72
CA ALA A 11 -8.89 -16.81 -9.71
C ALA A 11 -9.53 -15.49 -10.18
N ILE A 12 -9.39 -15.16 -11.47
CA ILE A 12 -10.04 -14.00 -12.08
C ILE A 12 -11.49 -14.35 -12.41
N LEU A 13 -12.44 -13.85 -11.62
CA LEU A 13 -13.86 -13.98 -11.92
C LEU A 13 -14.24 -13.04 -13.07
N LYS A 14 -14.75 -13.61 -14.16
CA LYS A 14 -15.10 -12.91 -15.41
C LYS A 14 -16.23 -11.87 -15.28
N GLN A 15 -16.91 -11.73 -14.14
CA GLN A 15 -18.08 -10.85 -13.98
C GLN A 15 -18.19 -10.31 -12.53
N GLY A 16 -17.97 -8.99 -12.34
CA GLY A 16 -18.06 -8.28 -11.04
C GLY A 16 -17.69 -6.78 -11.16
N PRO A 17 -18.08 -5.90 -10.21
CA PRO A 17 -18.09 -4.45 -10.38
C PRO A 17 -16.67 -3.88 -10.35
N GLY A 18 -16.17 -3.40 -11.49
CA GLY A 18 -14.86 -2.78 -11.61
C GLY A 18 -13.68 -3.76 -11.57
N PRO A 19 -12.48 -3.35 -12.03
CA PRO A 19 -11.32 -4.23 -12.04
C PRO A 19 -10.85 -4.52 -10.60
N TRP A 20 -10.90 -5.79 -10.22
CA TRP A 20 -10.30 -6.28 -8.98
C TRP A 20 -8.80 -6.41 -9.23
N LEU A 21 -8.01 -5.52 -8.62
CA LEU A 21 -6.55 -5.54 -8.72
C LEU A 21 -6.00 -6.45 -7.62
N PHE A 22 -5.24 -7.46 -8.03
CA PHE A 22 -4.48 -8.33 -7.14
C PHE A 22 -3.00 -8.03 -7.32
N SER A 23 -2.28 -7.91 -6.21
CA SER A 23 -0.86 -7.57 -6.21
C SER A 23 -0.20 -8.14 -4.97
N THR A 24 1.13 -8.25 -5.00
CA THR A 24 1.94 -8.68 -3.86
C THR A 24 2.54 -7.46 -3.14
N ILE A 25 3.05 -7.66 -1.92
CA ILE A 25 3.86 -6.64 -1.22
C ILE A 25 5.03 -6.19 -2.11
N HIS A 26 5.72 -7.15 -2.72
CA HIS A 26 6.89 -6.89 -3.56
C HIS A 26 6.54 -6.01 -4.77
N ASP A 27 5.44 -6.32 -5.46
CA ASP A 27 5.01 -5.56 -6.63
C ASP A 27 4.58 -4.14 -6.27
N ILE A 28 3.88 -3.95 -5.15
CA ILE A 28 3.46 -2.63 -4.67
C ILE A 28 4.69 -1.81 -4.26
N THR A 29 5.63 -2.40 -3.52
CA THR A 29 6.89 -1.73 -3.15
C THR A 29 7.68 -1.31 -4.38
N ARG A 30 7.85 -2.21 -5.35
CA ARG A 30 8.55 -1.91 -6.60
C ARG A 30 7.83 -0.82 -7.40
N PHE A 31 6.51 -0.87 -7.48
CA PHE A 31 5.70 0.15 -8.13
C PHE A 31 5.91 1.52 -7.49
N TRP A 32 5.87 1.59 -6.15
CA TRP A 32 6.09 2.81 -5.39
C TRP A 32 7.46 3.42 -5.68
N GLN A 33 8.52 2.60 -5.59
CA GLN A 33 9.90 3.01 -5.90
C GLN A 33 10.03 3.51 -7.35
N CYS A 34 9.47 2.80 -8.34
CA CYS A 34 9.50 3.24 -9.73
C CYS A 34 8.78 4.59 -9.94
N CYS A 35 7.74 4.88 -9.16
CA CYS A 35 7.03 6.15 -9.20
C CYS A 35 7.83 7.27 -8.51
N GLN A 36 8.43 7.00 -7.36
CA GLN A 36 9.31 7.94 -6.66
C GLN A 36 10.53 8.32 -7.50
N GLU A 37 11.15 7.35 -8.17
CA GLU A 37 12.32 7.54 -9.06
C GLU A 37 11.96 8.27 -10.37
N GLY A 38 10.68 8.56 -10.62
CA GLY A 38 10.24 9.20 -11.85
C GLY A 38 10.26 8.30 -13.09
N ARG A 39 10.50 6.99 -12.92
CA ARG A 39 10.65 6.02 -14.02
C ARG A 39 9.33 5.60 -14.65
N PHE A 40 8.27 5.61 -13.86
CA PHE A 40 6.92 5.28 -14.33
C PHE A 40 6.07 6.53 -14.60
N LEU A 41 6.08 7.47 -13.67
CA LEU A 41 5.37 8.76 -13.77
C LEU A 41 6.32 9.89 -13.42
N LYS A 42 6.16 11.07 -14.03
CA LYS A 42 6.89 12.27 -13.58
C LYS A 42 6.52 12.56 -12.12
N ALA A 43 7.49 12.99 -11.32
CA ALA A 43 7.30 13.27 -9.89
C ALA A 43 6.09 14.20 -9.60
N ALA A 44 5.88 15.23 -10.43
CA ALA A 44 4.73 16.12 -10.31
C ALA A 44 3.39 15.39 -10.52
N SER A 45 3.32 14.50 -11.52
CA SER A 45 2.13 13.69 -11.80
C SER A 45 1.87 12.67 -10.71
N PHE A 46 2.91 12.03 -10.18
CA PHE A 46 2.77 11.08 -9.07
C PHE A 46 2.31 11.78 -7.79
N LYS A 47 2.85 12.97 -7.49
CA LYS A 47 2.35 13.79 -6.39
C LYS A 47 0.87 14.15 -6.56
N SER A 48 0.46 14.63 -7.74
CA SER A 48 -0.95 14.94 -8.03
C SER A 48 -1.88 13.73 -7.90
N LEU A 49 -1.40 12.53 -8.25
CA LEU A 49 -2.15 11.29 -8.06
C LEU A 49 -2.38 10.98 -6.57
N LEU A 50 -1.42 11.34 -5.71
CA LEU A 50 -1.47 11.07 -4.28
C LEU A 50 -2.20 12.14 -3.46
N GLU A 51 -2.40 13.35 -3.98
CA GLU A 51 -3.08 14.46 -3.26
C GLU A 51 -4.40 14.05 -2.57
N PRO A 52 -5.30 13.25 -3.17
CA PRO A 52 -6.53 12.81 -2.51
C PRO A 52 -6.31 11.93 -1.25
N TYR A 53 -5.11 11.38 -1.12
CA TYR A 53 -4.69 10.48 -0.04
C TYR A 53 -3.76 11.18 0.96
N ALA A 54 -3.60 12.51 0.88
CA ALA A 54 -2.76 13.24 1.81
C ALA A 54 -3.26 13.08 3.25
N HIS A 55 -2.34 12.73 4.16
CA HIS A 55 -2.69 12.60 5.57
C HIS A 55 -3.05 13.97 6.16
N PRO A 56 -4.15 14.08 6.94
CA PRO A 56 -4.69 15.37 7.37
C PRO A 56 -3.73 16.18 8.26
N THR A 57 -2.86 15.49 9.01
CA THR A 57 -1.97 16.12 10.00
C THR A 57 -0.48 15.92 9.71
N LEU A 58 -0.12 14.97 8.85
CA LEU A 58 1.27 14.61 8.59
C LEU A 58 1.67 15.10 7.21
N ARG A 59 2.37 16.23 7.17
CA ARG A 59 2.71 16.90 5.91
C ARG A 59 3.70 16.06 5.10
N GLY A 60 3.30 15.68 3.89
CA GLY A 60 4.13 14.87 2.98
C GLY A 60 3.91 13.37 3.09
N PHE A 61 3.11 12.95 4.08
CA PHE A 61 2.68 11.58 4.25
C PHE A 61 1.33 11.35 3.54
N TYR A 62 1.21 10.21 2.89
CA TYR A 62 0.04 9.80 2.13
C TYR A 62 -0.46 8.45 2.64
N GLU A 63 -1.77 8.31 2.81
CA GLU A 63 -2.41 7.11 3.34
C GLU A 63 -3.50 6.59 2.37
N ILE A 64 -3.33 5.36 1.92
CA ILE A 64 -4.28 4.65 1.05
C ILE A 64 -4.81 3.44 1.82
N LYS A 65 -6.12 3.38 2.01
CA LYS A 65 -6.81 2.26 2.66
C LYS A 65 -7.77 1.61 1.67
N GLY A 66 -7.76 0.28 1.62
CA GLY A 66 -8.65 -0.52 0.79
C GLY A 66 -9.24 -1.68 1.56
N GLN A 67 -10.49 -2.03 1.27
CA GLN A 67 -11.19 -3.15 1.88
C GLN A 67 -12.03 -3.86 0.81
N ALA A 68 -12.02 -5.18 0.85
CA ALA A 68 -12.95 -6.03 0.11
C ALA A 68 -13.28 -7.26 0.99
N PRO A 69 -14.28 -8.08 0.65
CA PRO A 69 -14.67 -9.21 1.49
C PRO A 69 -13.50 -10.13 1.82
N GLY A 70 -13.16 -10.22 3.12
CA GLY A 70 -12.07 -11.04 3.63
C GLY A 70 -10.67 -10.47 3.41
N VAL A 71 -10.52 -9.22 2.96
CA VAL A 71 -9.21 -8.59 2.76
C VAL A 71 -9.17 -7.12 3.15
N ARG A 72 -8.05 -6.68 3.71
CA ARG A 72 -7.77 -5.27 4.00
C ARG A 72 -6.35 -4.92 3.58
N CYS A 73 -6.20 -3.72 3.04
CA CYS A 73 -4.93 -3.14 2.62
C CYS A 73 -4.78 -1.76 3.26
N CYS A 74 -3.61 -1.51 3.83
CA CYS A 74 -3.19 -0.19 4.29
C CYS A 74 -1.81 0.12 3.71
N LEU A 75 -1.68 1.26 3.06
CA LEU A 75 -0.42 1.82 2.59
C LEU A 75 -0.25 3.20 3.21
N GLY A 76 0.90 3.43 3.81
CA GLY A 76 1.31 4.73 4.35
C GLY A 76 2.71 5.04 3.85
N ALA A 77 2.93 6.21 3.26
CA ALA A 77 4.24 6.53 2.70
C ALA A 77 4.52 8.02 2.61
N ASP A 78 5.80 8.37 2.71
CA ASP A 78 6.31 9.71 2.43
C ASP A 78 7.04 9.72 1.08
N LEU A 79 6.90 10.79 0.30
CA LEU A 79 7.57 10.92 -1.00
C LEU A 79 9.04 11.36 -0.89
N LYS A 80 9.43 11.95 0.24
CA LYS A 80 10.74 12.53 0.51
C LYS A 80 11.51 11.75 1.56
N ALA A 81 10.82 11.18 2.54
CA ALA A 81 11.42 10.27 3.50
C ALA A 81 11.38 8.84 2.96
N ASP A 82 12.38 8.02 3.31
CA ASP A 82 12.47 6.61 2.91
C ASP A 82 11.52 5.73 3.74
N VAL A 83 10.26 6.15 3.85
CA VAL A 83 9.22 5.51 4.65
C VAL A 83 8.13 5.01 3.72
N LEU A 84 7.98 3.69 3.67
CA LEU A 84 6.87 2.98 3.04
C LEU A 84 6.41 1.87 3.99
N ILE A 85 5.16 1.96 4.40
CA ILE A 85 4.47 1.01 5.25
C ILE A 85 3.38 0.36 4.40
N LEU A 86 3.40 -0.96 4.31
CA LEU A 86 2.41 -1.72 3.56
C LEU A 86 1.93 -2.91 4.39
N VAL A 87 0.62 -2.99 4.60
CA VAL A 87 -0.04 -4.10 5.28
C VAL A 87 -1.09 -4.68 4.35
N LEU A 88 -0.89 -5.92 3.91
CA LEU A 88 -1.88 -6.72 3.19
C LEU A 88 -2.35 -7.83 4.12
N CYS A 89 -3.65 -7.89 4.41
CA CYS A 89 -4.21 -8.89 5.32
C CYS A 89 -5.40 -9.59 4.68
N ASN A 90 -5.49 -10.91 4.92
CA ASN A 90 -6.64 -11.75 4.58
C ASN A 90 -7.67 -11.83 5.73
N LYS A 91 -7.64 -10.85 6.64
CA LYS A 91 -8.60 -10.63 7.73
C LYS A 91 -8.82 -9.13 7.89
N GLU A 92 -10.07 -8.72 8.06
CA GLU A 92 -10.44 -7.30 8.03
C GLU A 92 -10.11 -6.53 9.32
N GLU A 93 -10.04 -7.24 10.45
CA GLU A 93 -10.03 -6.64 11.80
C GLU A 93 -8.61 -6.30 12.30
N GLU A 94 -7.58 -7.02 11.86
CA GLU A 94 -6.22 -6.91 12.43
C GLU A 94 -5.31 -5.94 11.66
N ALA A 95 -5.60 -5.69 10.37
CA ALA A 95 -4.70 -4.95 9.49
C ALA A 95 -4.48 -3.49 9.93
N GLU A 96 -5.52 -2.82 10.43
CA GLU A 96 -5.43 -1.42 10.85
C GLU A 96 -4.64 -1.26 12.14
N SER A 97 -4.77 -2.19 13.09
CA SER A 97 -3.98 -2.15 14.34
C SER A 97 -2.49 -2.32 14.05
N VAL A 98 -2.13 -3.29 13.22
CA VAL A 98 -0.73 -3.52 12.79
C VAL A 98 -0.19 -2.31 12.05
N TYR A 99 -0.97 -1.76 11.11
CA TYR A 99 -0.59 -0.57 10.36
C TYR A 99 -0.32 0.63 11.30
N ASN A 100 -1.21 0.89 12.26
CA ASN A 100 -1.06 2.02 13.19
C ASN A 100 0.20 1.86 14.06
N GLN A 101 0.52 0.65 14.52
CA GLN A 101 1.74 0.38 15.27
C GLN A 101 3.01 0.62 14.43
N LEU A 102 3.01 0.16 13.18
CA LEU A 102 4.12 0.39 12.26
C LEU A 102 4.28 1.88 11.92
N ALA A 103 3.17 2.60 11.72
CA ALA A 103 3.16 4.04 11.49
C ALA A 103 3.75 4.80 12.67
N GLN A 104 3.34 4.45 13.89
CA GLN A 104 3.90 5.04 15.10
C GLN A 104 5.43 4.85 15.17
N LEU A 105 5.90 3.62 14.98
CA LEU A 105 7.35 3.31 15.02
C LEU A 105 8.14 4.03 13.93
N SER A 106 7.57 4.18 12.74
CA SER A 106 8.27 4.74 11.58
C SER A 106 8.27 6.27 11.53
N LEU A 107 7.32 6.92 12.23
CA LEU A 107 7.10 8.37 12.14
C LEU A 107 7.45 9.13 13.42
N GLU A 108 7.57 8.45 14.56
CA GLU A 108 8.05 9.04 15.82
C GLU A 108 9.58 8.97 15.97
N SER A 109 10.30 8.51 14.94
CA SER A 109 11.77 8.39 14.88
C SER A 109 12.48 9.67 14.44
#